data_AF-A0A833H318-F1
#
_entry.id   AF-A0A833H318-F1
#
_cell.length_a   1.000
_cell.length_b   1.000
_cell.length_c   1.000
_cell.angle_alpha   90.00
_cell.angle_beta   90.00
_cell.angle_gamma   90.00
#
_symmetry.space_group_name_H-M   'P 1'
#
loop_
_entity.id
_entity.type
_entity.pdbx_description
1 polymer ?
#
loop_
_entity_poly.entity_id
_entity_poly.type
_entity_poly.pdbx_seq_one_letter_code
_entity_poly.pdbx_strand_id
1 'polypeptide(L)'
;MNLSCRIGFLSSLSLSLVGVAYIVVVAIGITEAGFHDPIVDPILAVMETLTLLSAPLVVAVMTAIYETAEPDRRILGLLAVIFAGIMA
;
A
#
# COMPACT_ATOMS: atom_id res chain seq x y z
N MET A 1 -6.96 -16.63 16.03
CA MET A 1 -6.11 -15.74 15.19
C MET A 1 -5.53 -14.67 16.10
N ASN A 2 -4.20 -14.58 16.23
CA ASN A 2 -3.54 -13.54 17.03
C ASN A 2 -3.85 -12.14 16.48
N LEU A 3 -3.81 -11.11 17.33
CA LEU A 3 -4.13 -9.73 16.95
C LEU A 3 -3.28 -9.27 15.75
N SER A 4 -1.97 -9.54 15.75
CA SER A 4 -1.05 -9.20 14.66
C SER A 4 -1.44 -9.87 13.34
N CYS A 5 -1.90 -11.14 13.39
CA CYS A 5 -2.36 -11.86 12.20
C CYS A 5 -3.68 -11.29 11.66
N ARG A 6 -4.58 -10.84 12.53
CA ARG A 6 -5.83 -10.14 12.12
C ARG A 6 -5.52 -8.79 11.48
N ILE A 7 -4.65 -7.99 12.09
CA ILE A 7 -4.25 -6.68 11.55
C ILE A 7 -3.54 -6.88 10.21
N GLY A 8 -2.57 -7.78 10.14
CA GLY A 8 -1.86 -8.09 8.89
C GLY A 8 -2.81 -8.52 7.77
N PHE A 9 -3.78 -9.38 8.06
CA PHE A 9 -4.78 -9.82 7.09
C PHE A 9 -5.71 -8.67 6.64
N LEU A 10 -6.21 -7.86 7.56
CA LEU A 10 -7.09 -6.73 7.24
C LEU A 10 -6.35 -5.65 6.45
N SER A 11 -5.10 -5.35 6.84
CA SER A 11 -4.26 -4.38 6.15
C SER A 11 -3.87 -4.87 4.77
N SER A 12 -3.55 -6.16 4.59
CA SER A 12 -3.23 -6.71 3.26
C SER A 12 -4.45 -6.78 2.34
N LEU A 13 -5.63 -7.14 2.87
CA LEU A 13 -6.88 -7.11 2.13
C LEU A 13 -7.24 -5.68 1.69
N SER A 14 -7.15 -4.72 2.62
CA SER A 14 -7.39 -3.31 2.34
C SER A 14 -6.42 -2.77 1.30
N LEU A 15 -5.13 -3.07 1.44
CA LEU A 15 -4.10 -2.66 0.49
C LEU A 15 -4.33 -3.25 -0.90
N SER A 16 -4.79 -4.51 -0.97
CA SER A 16 -5.14 -5.16 -2.24
C SER A 16 -6.33 -4.47 -2.92
N LEU A 17 -7.37 -4.13 -2.15
CA LEU A 17 -8.54 -3.40 -2.66
C LEU A 17 -8.16 -2.00 -3.15
N VAL A 18 -7.32 -1.27 -2.40
CA VAL A 18 -6.80 0.04 -2.81
C VAL A 18 -5.96 -0.08 -4.08
N GLY A 19 -5.11 -1.11 -4.20
CA GLY A 19 -4.33 -1.38 -5.41
C GLY A 19 -5.20 -1.65 -6.63
N VAL A 20 -6.27 -2.45 -6.49
CA VAL A 20 -7.24 -2.68 -7.58
C VAL A 20 -7.92 -1.37 -7.98
N ALA A 21 -8.39 -0.58 -7.01
CA ALA A 21 -8.99 0.73 -7.28
C ALA A 21 -8.01 1.67 -8.00
N TYR A 22 -6.74 1.70 -7.58
CA TYR A 22 -5.70 2.50 -8.19
C TYR A 22 -5.47 2.11 -9.65
N ILE A 23 -5.38 0.82 -9.96
CA ILE A 23 -5.23 0.32 -11.34
C ILE A 23 -6.42 0.77 -12.20
N VAL A 24 -7.64 0.68 -11.69
CA VAL A 24 -8.84 1.13 -12.41
C VAL A 24 -8.79 2.63 -12.69
N VAL A 25 -8.45 3.44 -11.69
CA VAL A 25 -8.36 4.90 -11.83
C VAL A 25 -7.27 5.30 -12.82
N VAL A 26 -6.09 4.66 -12.76
CA VAL A 26 -5.00 4.89 -13.71
C VAL A 26 -5.41 4.50 -15.13
N ALA A 27 -6.09 3.36 -15.30
CA ALA A 27 -6.59 2.94 -16.60
C ALA A 27 -7.56 3.99 -17.19
N ILE A 28 -8.48 4.51 -16.37
CA ILE A 28 -9.38 5.61 -16.78
C ILE A 28 -8.58 6.85 -17.16
N GLY A 29 -7.64 7.27 -16.32
CA GLY A 29 -6.78 8.43 -16.58
C GLY A 29 -6.00 8.33 -17.89
N ILE A 30 -5.44 7.15 -18.19
CA ILE A 30 -4.74 6.89 -19.46
C ILE A 30 -5.72 6.90 -20.64
N THR A 31 -6.94 6.37 -20.48
CA THR A 31 -7.93 6.43 -21.58
C THR A 31 -8.42 7.84 -21.88
N GLU A 32 -8.44 8.73 -20.89
CA GLU A 32 -8.88 10.12 -21.04
C GLU A 32 -7.76 11.05 -21.52
N ALA A 33 -6.56 10.96 -20.94
CA ALA A 33 -5.41 11.79 -21.30
C ALA A 33 -4.65 11.26 -22.53
N GLY A 34 -4.74 9.95 -22.82
CA GLY A 34 -3.87 9.29 -23.78
C GLY A 34 -2.49 8.98 -23.21
N PHE A 35 -1.60 8.45 -24.06
CA PHE A 35 -0.26 7.99 -23.64
C PHE A 35 0.81 9.08 -23.61
N HIS A 36 0.51 10.29 -24.07
CA HIS A 36 1.50 11.35 -24.28
C HIS A 36 1.21 12.59 -23.45
N ASP A 37 -0.06 12.82 -23.09
CA ASP A 37 -0.43 13.93 -22.23
C ASP A 37 -0.51 13.47 -20.76
N PRO A 38 -0.16 14.35 -19.81
CA PRO A 38 -0.20 14.02 -18.39
C PRO A 38 -1.64 13.85 -17.89
N ILE A 39 -1.83 12.95 -16.92
CA ILE A 39 -3.08 12.84 -16.16
C ILE A 39 -3.19 14.07 -15.25
N VAL A 40 -4.28 14.82 -15.39
CA VAL A 40 -4.57 16.02 -14.60
C VAL A 40 -5.77 15.80 -13.69
N ASP A 41 -6.16 16.85 -12.97
CA ASP A 41 -7.34 16.82 -12.12
C ASP A 41 -8.63 16.56 -12.92
N PRO A 42 -9.57 15.79 -12.36
CA PRO A 42 -9.64 15.32 -10.97
C PRO A 42 -8.99 13.96 -10.70
N ILE A 43 -8.56 13.25 -11.74
CA ILE A 43 -8.06 11.86 -11.63
C ILE A 43 -6.76 11.81 -10.84
N LEU A 44 -5.88 12.80 -11.05
CA LEU A 44 -4.63 12.93 -10.31
C LEU A 44 -4.87 12.98 -8.79
N ALA A 45 -5.77 13.85 -8.33
CA ALA A 45 -6.13 13.95 -6.91
C ALA A 45 -6.67 12.62 -6.32
N VAL A 46 -7.42 11.84 -7.11
CA VAL A 46 -7.89 10.51 -6.69
C VAL A 46 -6.72 9.54 -6.56
N MET A 47 -5.79 9.52 -7.51
CA MET A 47 -4.57 8.70 -7.44
C MET A 47 -3.73 9.04 -6.20
N GLU A 48 -3.53 10.32 -5.91
CA GLU A 48 -2.80 10.77 -4.72
C GLU A 48 -3.50 10.34 -3.43
N THR A 49 -4.84 10.46 -3.38
CA THR A 49 -5.63 10.02 -2.21
C THR A 49 -5.48 8.52 -1.97
N LEU A 50 -5.56 7.70 -3.02
CA LEU A 50 -5.36 6.25 -2.92
C LEU A 50 -3.93 5.90 -2.51
N THR A 51 -2.94 6.69 -2.94
CA THR A 51 -1.53 6.51 -2.57
C THR A 51 -1.32 6.84 -1.08
N LEU A 52 -1.84 7.98 -0.61
CA LEU A 52 -1.82 8.38 0.79
C LEU A 52 -2.56 7.39 1.69
N LEU A 53 -3.64 6.77 1.21
CA LEU A 53 -4.32 5.71 1.96
C LEU A 53 -3.50 4.41 2.00
N SER A 54 -2.73 4.11 0.96
CA SER A 54 -1.86 2.93 0.90
C SER A 54 -0.70 3.01 1.90
N ALA A 55 -0.15 4.20 2.12
CA ALA A 55 0.97 4.45 3.03
C ALA A 55 0.81 3.81 4.43
N PRO A 56 -0.21 4.14 5.24
CA PRO A 56 -0.40 3.53 6.55
C PRO A 56 -0.73 2.04 6.47
N LEU A 57 -1.35 1.57 5.39
CA LEU A 57 -1.66 0.15 5.19
C LEU A 57 -0.39 -0.68 4.96
N VAL A 58 0.55 -0.16 4.16
CA VAL A 58 1.87 -0.80 3.92
C VAL A 58 2.64 -0.90 5.22
N VAL A 59 2.71 0.17 6.01
CA VAL A 59 3.37 0.16 7.32
C VAL A 59 2.73 -0.87 8.25
N ALA A 60 1.39 -0.90 8.33
CA ALA A 60 0.68 -1.86 9.17
C ALA A 60 0.91 -3.33 8.77
N VAL A 61 0.97 -3.63 7.46
CA VAL A 61 1.32 -4.98 6.98
C VAL A 61 2.75 -5.35 7.38
N MET A 62 3.72 -4.43 7.20
CA MET A 62 5.10 -4.72 7.55
C MET A 62 5.31 -4.89 9.06
N THR A 63 4.59 -4.11 9.88
CA THR A 63 4.58 -4.31 11.34
C THR A 63 4.02 -5.68 11.71
N ALA A 64 2.94 -6.12 11.06
CA ALA A 64 2.40 -7.46 11.28
C ALA A 64 3.40 -8.56 10.87
N ILE A 65 4.13 -8.38 9.77
CA ILE A 65 5.20 -9.29 9.33
C ILE A 65 6.30 -9.37 10.40
N TYR A 66 6.78 -8.23 10.90
CA TYR A 66 7.78 -8.18 11.97
C TYR A 66 7.34 -8.93 13.22
N GLU A 67 6.10 -8.75 13.66
CA GLU A 67 5.54 -9.43 14.84
C GLU A 67 5.37 -10.94 14.65
N THR A 68 5.20 -11.40 13.41
CA THR A 68 5.07 -12.83 13.09
C THR A 68 6.38 -13.50 12.68
N ALA A 69 7.47 -12.74 12.55
CA ALA A 69 8.75 -13.26 12.13
C ALA A 69 9.38 -14.15 13.22
N GLU A 70 9.99 -15.27 12.80
CA GLU A 70 10.82 -16.08 13.68
C GLU A 70 11.98 -15.24 14.25
N PRO A 71 12.48 -15.55 15.46
CA PRO A 71 13.54 -14.78 16.11
C PRO A 71 14.77 -14.55 15.22
N ASP A 72 15.16 -15.57 14.45
CA ASP A 72 16.32 -15.55 13.56
C ASP A 72 16.16 -14.58 12.37
N ARG A 73 14.91 -14.22 12.02
CA ARG A 73 14.56 -13.34 10.89
C ARG A 73 14.05 -11.98 11.33
N ARG A 74 14.00 -11.72 12.64
CA ARG A 74 13.39 -10.51 13.21
C ARG A 74 14.06 -9.21 12.76
N ILE A 75 15.38 -9.25 12.50
CA ILE A 75 16.14 -8.12 11.93
C ILE A 75 15.64 -7.76 10.53
N LEU A 76 15.35 -8.75 9.68
CA LEU A 76 14.80 -8.51 8.33
C LEU A 76 13.39 -7.91 8.42
N GLY A 77 12.56 -8.39 9.35
CA GLY A 77 11.26 -7.79 9.63
C GLY A 77 11.36 -6.33 10.06
N LEU A 78 12.34 -6.01 10.92
CA LEU A 78 12.57 -4.63 11.37
C LEU A 78 13.02 -3.72 10.23
N LEU A 79 13.94 -4.21 9.38
CA LEU A 79 14.38 -3.48 8.19
C LEU A 79 13.21 -3.22 7.22
N ALA A 80 12.31 -4.19 7.05
CA ALA A 80 11.12 -4.02 6.21
C ALA A 80 10.17 -2.93 6.77
N VAL A 81 9.99 -2.87 8.10
CA VAL A 81 9.20 -1.81 8.75
C VAL A 81 9.83 -0.44 8.56
N ILE A 82 11.14 -0.31 8.78
CA ILE A 82 11.86 0.96 8.59
C ILE A 82 11.77 1.40 7.14
N PHE A 83 12.00 0.49 6.20
CA PHE A 83 11.88 0.75 4.77
C PHE A 83 10.48 1.23 4.40
N ALA A 84 9.44 0.54 4.87
CA ALA A 84 8.07 0.97 4.67
C ALA A 84 7.79 2.36 5.25
N GLY A 85 8.29 2.68 6.44
CA GLY A 85 8.12 4.00 7.04
C GLY A 85 8.83 5.14 6.29
N ILE A 86 9.90 4.84 5.55
CA ILE A 86 10.62 5.83 4.72
C ILE A 86 9.93 6.02 3.36
N MET A 87 9.39 4.94 2.78
CA MET A 87 8.81 4.94 1.44
C MET A 87 7.33 5.31 1.39
N ALA A 88 6.63 5.20 2.52
CA ALA A 88 5.21 5.48 2.65
C ALA A 88 4.91 6.98 2.77
#